data_AF-A0A846PMP1-F1
#
_entry.id   AF-A0A846PMP1-F1
#
_cell.length_a   1.000
_cell.length_b   1.000
_cell.length_c   1.000
_cell.angle_alpha   90.00
_cell.angle_beta   90.00
_cell.angle_gamma   90.00
#
_symmetry.space_group_name_H-M   'P 1'
#
loop_
_entity.id
_entity.type
_entity.pdbx_description
1 polymer ?
#
loop_
_entity_poly.entity_id
_entity_poly.type
_entity_poly.pdbx_seq_one_letter_code
_entity_poly.pdbx_strand_id
1 'polypeptide(L)'
;RITDIFLAFPALVLALVFAAMLGRSIPTLRLALLLVWWPPYVRLMRGQILSEKGKAYVEALRALGAGHLRVLFRHIIPNSIYPILVQATLDFGGVILTFSALMFLGFSPTPSLPELG
;
A
#
# COMPACT_ATOMS: atom_id res chain seq x y z
N ARG A 1 10.97 -11.05 1.38
CA ARG A 1 10.88 -12.20 0.45
C ARG A 1 9.55 -12.19 -0.30
N ILE A 2 8.39 -12.38 0.36
CA ILE A 2 7.08 -12.24 -0.33
C ILE A 2 6.93 -10.86 -0.98
N THR A 3 7.23 -9.79 -0.25
CA THR A 3 7.27 -8.41 -0.73
C THR A 3 8.16 -8.25 -1.97
N ASP A 4 9.28 -8.98 -2.04
CA ASP A 4 10.27 -8.87 -3.11
C ASP A 4 9.75 -9.53 -4.40
N ILE A 5 8.91 -10.56 -4.28
CA ILE A 5 8.28 -11.23 -5.43
C ILE A 5 7.32 -10.27 -6.14
N PHE A 6 6.48 -9.55 -5.39
CA PHE A 6 5.53 -8.59 -5.98
C PHE A 6 6.24 -7.40 -6.63
N LEU A 7 7.37 -6.97 -6.08
CA LEU A 7 8.18 -5.86 -6.61
C LEU A 7 9.02 -6.25 -7.82
N ALA A 8 9.20 -7.54 -8.11
CA ALA A 8 9.94 -8.01 -9.28
C ALA A 8 9.14 -7.86 -10.59
N PHE A 9 7.82 -7.72 -10.50
CA PHE A 9 6.94 -7.56 -11.65
C PHE A 9 6.46 -6.12 -11.79
N PRO A 10 6.28 -5.62 -13.03
CA PRO A 10 5.61 -4.34 -13.25
C PRO A 10 4.20 -4.35 -12.65
N ALA A 11 3.84 -3.30 -11.90
CA ALA A 11 2.58 -3.23 -11.15
C ALA A 11 1.34 -3.43 -12.06
N LEU A 12 1.37 -2.85 -13.27
CA LEU A 12 0.27 -2.98 -14.24
C LEU A 12 0.09 -4.43 -14.72
N VAL A 13 1.18 -5.15 -14.99
CA VAL A 13 1.12 -6.55 -15.42
C VAL A 13 0.53 -7.42 -14.31
N LEU A 14 0.97 -7.20 -13.08
CA LEU A 14 0.48 -7.96 -11.94
C LEU A 14 -1.01 -7.66 -11.65
N ALA A 15 -1.41 -6.39 -11.79
CA ALA A 15 -2.81 -5.98 -11.63
C ALA A 15 -3.70 -6.59 -12.73
N LEU A 16 -3.21 -6.68 -13.97
CA LEU A 16 -3.90 -7.33 -15.09
C LEU A 16 -4.12 -8.83 -14.81
N VAL A 17 -3.07 -9.53 -14.35
CA VAL A 17 -3.16 -10.95 -14.01
C VAL A 17 -4.20 -11.19 -12.92
N PHE A 18 -4.16 -10.41 -11.83
CA PHE A 18 -5.16 -10.53 -10.77
C PHE A 18 -6.57 -10.19 -11.24
N ALA A 19 -6.73 -9.13 -12.03
CA ALA A 19 -8.03 -8.75 -12.58
C ALA A 19 -8.59 -9.84 -13.50
N ALA A 20 -7.75 -10.45 -14.35
CA ALA A 20 -8.13 -11.56 -15.22
C ALA A 20 -8.56 -12.80 -14.42
N MET A 21 -7.84 -13.13 -13.35
CA MET A 21 -8.14 -14.29 -12.51
C MET A 21 -9.41 -14.14 -11.67
N LEU A 22 -9.67 -12.93 -11.16
CA LEU A 22 -10.77 -12.64 -10.24
C LEU A 22 -12.06 -12.18 -10.97
N GLY A 23 -12.03 -12.02 -12.29
CA GLY A 23 -13.18 -11.64 -13.13
C GLY A 23 -13.32 -10.13 -13.41
N ARG A 24 -14.11 -9.80 -14.42
CA ARG A 24 -14.27 -8.42 -14.91
C ARG A 24 -15.33 -7.64 -14.12
N SER A 25 -14.94 -7.00 -13.01
CA SER A 25 -15.80 -6.16 -12.18
C SER A 25 -15.05 -4.99 -11.50
N ILE A 26 -15.71 -3.86 -11.19
CA ILE A 26 -15.07 -2.75 -10.42
C ILE A 26 -14.52 -3.27 -9.07
N PRO A 27 -15.28 -4.07 -8.28
CA PRO A 27 -14.76 -4.62 -7.04
C PRO A 27 -13.48 -5.45 -7.24
N THR A 28 -13.45 -6.26 -8.30
CA THR A 28 -12.28 -7.07 -8.64
C THR A 28 -11.06 -6.20 -8.97
N LEU A 29 -11.25 -5.14 -9.79
CA LEU A 29 -10.16 -4.23 -10.13
C LEU A 29 -9.58 -3.52 -8.92
N ARG A 30 -10.46 -3.05 -8.01
CA ARG A 30 -10.03 -2.46 -6.74
C ARG A 30 -9.22 -3.46 -5.92
N LEU A 31 -9.68 -4.71 -5.81
CA LEU A 31 -8.97 -5.76 -5.07
C LEU A 31 -7.59 -6.05 -5.69
N ALA A 32 -7.53 -6.17 -7.01
CA ALA A 32 -6.29 -6.40 -7.75
C ALA A 32 -5.27 -5.29 -7.46
N LEU A 33 -5.68 -4.02 -7.48
CA LEU A 33 -4.81 -2.91 -7.14
C LEU A 33 -4.31 -2.97 -5.70
N LEU A 34 -5.18 -3.27 -4.72
CA LEU A 34 -4.78 -3.40 -3.31
C LEU A 34 -3.73 -4.51 -3.09
N LEU A 35 -3.88 -5.64 -3.79
CA LEU A 35 -2.94 -6.76 -3.73
C LEU A 35 -1.58 -6.46 -4.36
N VAL A 36 -1.52 -5.50 -5.29
CA VAL A 36 -0.28 -5.08 -5.93
C VAL A 36 0.41 -3.97 -5.15
N TRP A 37 -0.37 -3.08 -4.52
CA TRP A 37 0.15 -1.85 -3.93
C TRP A 37 0.66 -1.95 -2.49
N TRP A 38 0.27 -2.96 -1.71
CA TRP A 38 0.73 -3.11 -0.32
C TRP A 38 2.27 -3.23 -0.08
N PRO A 39 3.11 -3.81 -0.96
CA PRO A 39 4.50 -4.11 -0.63
C PRO A 39 5.38 -2.87 -0.33
N PRO A 40 5.34 -1.78 -1.13
CA PRO A 40 6.03 -0.53 -0.81
C PRO A 40 5.65 0.05 0.55
N TYR A 41 4.36 0.07 0.90
CA TYR A 41 3.88 0.62 2.18
C TYR A 41 4.38 -0.21 3.38
N VAL A 42 4.38 -1.53 3.28
CA VAL A 42 4.94 -2.41 4.33
C VAL A 42 6.43 -2.15 4.53
N ARG A 43 7.19 -2.03 3.43
CA ARG A 43 8.62 -1.75 3.50
C ARG A 43 8.89 -0.38 4.14
N LEU A 44 8.11 0.63 3.75
CA LEU A 44 8.21 1.98 4.32
C LEU A 44 7.89 1.96 5.82
N MET A 45 6.76 1.39 6.22
CA MET A 45 6.36 1.28 7.63
C MET A 45 7.40 0.55 8.46
N ARG A 46 7.95 -0.56 7.94
CA ARG A 46 9.03 -1.29 8.62
C ARG A 46 10.26 -0.40 8.83
N GLY A 47 10.66 0.38 7.82
CA GLY A 47 11.75 1.35 7.93
C GLY A 47 11.51 2.41 9.00
N GLN A 48 10.29 2.98 9.03
CA GLN A 48 9.89 3.97 10.03
C GLN A 48 9.90 3.38 11.45
N ILE A 49 9.34 2.18 11.62
CA ILE A 49 9.35 1.48 12.91
C ILE A 49 10.79 1.23 13.40
N LEU A 50 11.70 0.80 12.52
CA LEU A 50 13.10 0.58 12.91
C LEU A 50 13.79 1.89 13.32
N SER A 51 13.53 2.97 12.57
CA SER A 51 14.04 4.31 12.89
C SER A 51 13.52 4.82 14.24
N GLU A 52 12.21 4.75 14.46
CA GLU A 52 11.58 5.18 15.72
C GLU A 52 12.05 4.37 16.93
N LYS A 53 12.26 3.06 16.77
CA LYS A 53 12.74 2.18 17.84
C LYS A 53 14.12 2.56 18.39
N GLY A 54 14.97 3.19 17.58
CA GLY A 54 16.32 3.61 17.96
C GLY A 54 16.41 4.98 18.62
N LYS A 55 15.27 5.66 18.87
CA LYS A 55 15.26 7.02 19.44
C LYS A 55 15.32 6.99 20.97
N ALA A 56 15.98 7.99 21.55
CA ALA A 56 16.19 8.12 23.00
C ALA A 56 14.89 8.08 23.84
N TYR A 57 13.77 8.57 23.30
CA TYR A 57 12.48 8.52 24.02
C TYR A 57 12.00 7.08 24.24
N VAL A 58 12.32 6.15 23.34
CA VAL A 58 11.95 4.73 23.47
C VAL A 58 12.75 4.09 24.59
N GLU A 59 14.03 4.43 24.71
CA GLU A 59 14.90 3.97 25.80
C GLU A 59 14.43 4.52 27.15
N ALA A 60 14.11 5.81 27.22
CA ALA A 60 13.57 6.45 28.42
C ALA A 60 12.25 5.80 28.87
N LEU A 61 11.32 5.53 27.95
CA LEU A 61 10.06 4.85 28.25
C LEU A 61 10.27 3.43 28.77
N ARG A 62 11.24 2.70 28.22
CA ARG A 62 11.59 1.35 28.70
C ARG A 62 12.24 1.40 30.09
N ALA A 63 13.09 2.37 30.37
CA ALA A 63 13.68 2.59 31.70
C ALA A 63 12.61 2.90 32.76
N LEU A 64 11.52 3.56 32.36
CA LEU A 64 10.33 3.80 33.20
C LEU A 64 9.40 2.58 33.32
N GLY A 65 9.78 1.42 32.80
CA GLY A 65 9.01 0.17 32.88
C GLY A 65 7.87 0.04 31.86
N ALA A 66 7.84 0.84 30.79
CA ALA A 66 6.84 0.69 29.75
C ALA A 66 7.03 -0.61 28.96
N GLY A 67 5.97 -1.43 28.88
CA GLY A 67 5.99 -2.67 28.11
C GLY A 67 6.09 -2.45 26.59
N HIS A 68 6.68 -3.42 25.89
CA HIS A 68 6.92 -3.38 24.43
C HIS A 68 5.66 -3.04 23.60
N LEU A 69 4.51 -3.64 23.94
CA LEU A 69 3.25 -3.39 23.24
C LEU A 69 2.76 -1.96 23.44
N ARG A 70 2.88 -1.42 24.65
CA ARG A 70 2.48 -0.04 24.97
C ARG A 70 3.32 0.96 24.18
N VAL A 71 4.64 0.76 24.13
CA VAL A 71 5.54 1.64 23.36
C VAL A 71 5.24 1.54 21.87
N LEU A 72 5.01 0.33 21.35
CA LEU A 72 4.70 0.11 19.94
C LEU A 72 3.42 0.82 19.50
N PHE A 73 2.29 0.53 20.15
CA PHE A 73 0.98 1.03 19.70
C PHE A 73 0.71 2.48 20.05
N ARG A 74 1.27 2.98 21.16
CA ARG A 74 0.98 4.35 21.64
C ARG A 74 2.01 5.39 21.22
N HIS A 75 3.20 4.98 20.79
CA HIS A 75 4.28 5.92 20.46
C HIS A 75 4.84 5.65 19.06
N ILE A 76 5.33 4.42 18.80
CA ILE A 76 6.02 4.12 17.55
C ILE A 76 5.07 4.15 16.33
N ILE A 77 3.94 3.44 16.40
CA ILE A 77 2.98 3.36 15.28
C ILE A 77 2.40 4.74 14.94
N PRO A 78 1.90 5.54 15.92
CA PRO A 78 1.42 6.89 15.64
C PRO A 78 2.48 7.81 15.04
N ASN A 79 3.74 7.70 15.46
CA ASN A 79 4.83 8.51 14.88
C ASN A 79 5.25 8.03 13.48
N SER A 80 5.10 6.75 13.19
CA SER A 80 5.49 6.14 11.92
C SER A 80 4.46 6.32 10.80
N ILE A 81 3.24 6.81 11.10
CA ILE A 81 2.14 6.87 10.12
C ILE A 81 2.27 8.04 9.14
N TYR A 82 2.88 9.16 9.57
CA TYR A 82 2.95 10.37 8.75
C TYR A 82 3.66 10.15 7.40
N PRO A 83 4.85 9.51 7.34
CA PRO A 83 5.50 9.23 6.06
C PRO A 83 4.67 8.33 5.14
N ILE A 84 3.85 7.45 5.71
CA ILE A 84 2.96 6.54 4.96
C ILE A 84 1.83 7.32 4.32
N LEU A 85 1.25 8.28 5.04
CA LEU A 85 0.21 9.16 4.51
C LEU A 85 0.76 10.03 3.38
N VAL A 86 1.96 10.59 3.55
CA VAL A 86 2.64 11.35 2.48
C VAL A 86 2.92 10.47 1.26
N GLN A 87 3.39 9.24 1.47
CA GLN A 87 3.58 8.31 0.36
C GLN A 87 2.25 8.02 -0.35
N ALA A 88 1.17 7.81 0.40
CA ALA A 88 -0.14 7.51 -0.16
C ALA A 88 -0.69 8.67 -1.01
N THR A 89 -0.45 9.92 -0.61
CA THR A 89 -0.89 11.08 -1.40
C THR A 89 -0.09 11.23 -2.69
N LEU A 90 1.23 11.05 -2.64
CA LEU A 90 2.10 11.07 -3.82
C LEU A 90 1.73 9.97 -4.82
N ASP A 91 1.32 8.83 -4.29
CA ASP A 91 1.04 7.64 -5.07
C ASP A 91 -0.35 7.61 -5.71
N PHE A 92 -1.25 8.45 -5.23
CA PHE A 92 -2.64 8.51 -5.66
C PHE A 92 -2.78 8.64 -7.19
N GLY A 93 -1.90 9.45 -7.82
CA GLY A 93 -1.87 9.60 -9.28
C GLY A 93 -1.51 8.29 -10.00
N GLY A 94 -0.54 7.54 -9.49
CA GLY A 94 -0.13 6.25 -10.06
C GLY A 94 -1.23 5.19 -9.97
N VAL A 95 -1.96 5.17 -8.86
CA VAL A 95 -3.13 4.30 -8.67
C VAL A 95 -4.23 4.62 -9.69
N ILE A 96 -4.56 5.90 -9.88
CA ILE A 96 -5.57 6.33 -10.86
C ILE A 96 -5.15 5.96 -12.28
N LEU A 97 -3.91 6.25 -12.67
CA LEU A 97 -3.40 5.91 -14.00
C LEU A 97 -3.46 4.40 -14.27
N THR A 98 -3.08 3.59 -13.29
CA THR A 98 -3.14 2.12 -13.41
C THR A 98 -4.58 1.64 -13.51
N PHE A 99 -5.49 2.19 -12.71
CA PHE A 99 -6.91 1.86 -12.76
C PHE A 99 -7.53 2.20 -14.11
N SER A 100 -7.25 3.38 -14.64
CA SER A 100 -7.68 3.82 -15.98
C SER A 100 -7.09 2.94 -17.08
N ALA A 101 -5.81 2.57 -16.97
CA ALA A 101 -5.17 1.66 -17.92
C ALA A 101 -5.83 0.28 -17.95
N LEU A 102 -6.20 -0.27 -16.79
CA LEU A 102 -6.93 -1.54 -16.73
C LEU A 102 -8.33 -1.42 -17.36
N MET A 103 -9.04 -0.31 -17.12
CA MET A 103 -10.32 -0.07 -17.79
C MET A 103 -10.18 -0.01 -19.31
N PHE A 104 -9.17 0.73 -19.80
CA PHE A 104 -8.84 0.84 -21.23
C PHE A 104 -8.48 -0.52 -21.84
N LEU A 105 -7.75 -1.36 -21.10
CA LEU A 105 -7.40 -2.74 -21.51
C LEU A 105 -8.58 -3.71 -21.50
N GLY A 106 -9.81 -3.21 -21.36
CA GLY A 106 -11.00 -4.02 -21.43
C GLY A 106 -11.35 -4.69 -20.11
N PHE A 107 -11.04 -4.08 -18.96
CA PHE A 107 -11.62 -4.47 -17.67
C PHE A 107 -12.75 -3.56 -17.20
N SER A 108 -13.21 -2.62 -18.05
CA SER A 108 -14.40 -1.82 -17.76
C SER A 108 -15.64 -2.73 -17.61
N PRO A 109 -16.40 -2.62 -16.50
CA PRO A 109 -17.52 -3.51 -16.20
C PRO A 109 -18.87 -3.09 -16.76
N THR A 110 -18.98 -1.98 -17.51
CA THR A 110 -20.27 -1.58 -18.10
C THR A 110 -20.09 -0.82 -19.42
N PRO A 111 -20.86 -1.14 -20.49
CA PRO A 111 -20.87 -0.38 -21.75
C PRO A 111 -21.63 0.96 -21.66
N SER A 112 -22.10 1.38 -20.48
CA SER A 112 -23.07 2.48 -20.31
C SER A 112 -22.51 3.75 -19.64
N LEU A 113 -21.19 3.85 -19.47
CA LEU A 113 -20.54 5.12 -19.20
C LEU A 113 -19.82 5.52 -20.49
N PRO A 114 -20.16 6.65 -21.11
CA PRO A 114 -19.39 7.14 -22.24
C PRO A 114 -17.97 7.37 -21.75
N GLU A 115 -17.08 6.46 -22.15
CA GLU A 115 -15.67 6.72 -22.30
C GLU A 115 -15.58 7.95 -23.21
N LEU A 116 -15.30 9.12 -22.62
CA LEU A 116 -15.14 10.35 -23.40
C LEU A 116 -13.87 10.18 -24.25
N GLY A 117 -14.07 9.67 -25.46
CA GLY A 117 -13.09 9.42 -26.53
C GLY A 117 -13.26 8.06 -27.16
#